data_AF-A0A2H9LL23-F1
#
_entry.id   AF-A0A2H9LL23-F1
#
_cell.length_a   1.000
_cell.length_b   1.000
_cell.length_c   1.000
_cell.angle_alpha   90.00
_cell.angle_beta   90.00
_cell.angle_gamma   90.00
#
_symmetry.space_group_name_H-M   'P 1'
#
loop_
_entity.id
_entity.type
_entity.pdbx_description
1 polymer ?
#
loop_
_entity_poly.entity_id
_entity_poly.type
_entity_poly.pdbx_seq_one_letter_code
_entity_poly.pdbx_strand_id
1 'polypeptide(L)'
;MEHVAACGICCDVCGLNEKLGCVCSSGTEDIAKEKVNTEWGGKGVLCLVLDCAVRRGIAHCMRDCNEFPCQKYYEWQFPYGKDYLEMHKQRNKQEKPNRP
;
A
#
# COMPACT_ATOMS: atom_id res chain seq x y z
N MET A 1 -1.67 16.72 -0.65
CA MET A 1 -1.17 15.52 -1.35
C MET A 1 -2.41 14.76 -1.79
N GLU A 2 -2.83 14.94 -3.03
CA GLU A 2 -4.12 14.41 -3.52
C GLU A 2 -4.05 12.91 -3.86
N HIS A 3 -2.87 12.34 -4.10
CA HIS A 3 -2.75 10.94 -4.51
C HIS A 3 -1.83 10.13 -3.58
N VAL A 4 -2.40 9.59 -2.50
CA VAL A 4 -1.73 8.59 -1.64
C VAL A 4 -2.28 7.21 -1.98
N ALA A 5 -1.40 6.31 -2.41
CA ALA A 5 -1.77 4.95 -2.81
C ALA A 5 -2.23 4.09 -1.61
N ALA A 6 -2.83 2.94 -1.91
CA ALA A 6 -3.11 1.90 -0.92
C ALA A 6 -1.88 1.45 -0.11
N CYS A 7 -0.66 1.54 -0.67
CA CYS A 7 0.57 1.23 0.07
C CYS A 7 1.05 2.37 0.99
N GLY A 8 0.49 3.58 0.87
CA GLY A 8 0.90 4.77 1.63
C GLY A 8 1.94 5.66 0.94
N ILE A 9 2.46 5.26 -0.22
CA ILE A 9 3.36 6.07 -1.04
C ILE A 9 2.53 7.12 -1.77
N CYS A 10 3.00 8.37 -1.78
CA CYS A 10 2.42 9.41 -2.61
C CYS A 10 2.78 9.15 -4.09
N CYS A 11 1.77 8.98 -4.94
CA CYS A 11 1.96 8.66 -6.35
C CYS A 11 2.60 9.79 -7.15
N ASP A 12 2.38 11.04 -6.71
CA ASP A 12 2.93 12.22 -7.36
C ASP A 12 4.46 12.27 -7.28
N VAL A 13 5.07 11.54 -6.33
CA VAL A 13 6.54 11.42 -6.18
C VAL A 13 7.06 10.02 -6.53
N CYS A 14 6.18 9.10 -6.92
CA CYS A 14 6.56 7.72 -7.18
C CYS A 14 7.15 7.59 -8.59
N GLY A 15 8.44 7.25 -8.70
CA GLY A 15 9.08 7.03 -10.00
C GLY A 15 8.47 5.89 -10.83
N LEU A 16 7.69 4.99 -10.22
CA LEU A 16 6.93 3.97 -10.97
C LEU A 16 5.70 4.56 -11.66
N ASN A 17 5.07 5.60 -11.09
CA ASN A 17 3.98 6.30 -11.74
C ASN A 17 4.46 6.90 -13.07
N GLU A 18 5.59 7.61 -13.06
CA GLU A 18 6.19 8.17 -14.28
C GLU A 18 6.60 7.08 -15.29
N LYS A 19 7.25 6.01 -14.84
CA LYS A 19 7.81 4.97 -15.73
C LYS A 19 6.78 4.01 -16.30
N LEU A 20 5.72 3.74 -15.55
CA LEU A 20 4.72 2.71 -15.87
C LEU A 20 3.34 3.31 -16.16
N GLY A 21 3.13 4.61 -15.91
CA GLY A 21 1.81 5.23 -16.00
C GLY A 21 0.83 4.73 -14.94
N CYS A 22 1.33 4.19 -13.82
CA CYS A 22 0.47 3.63 -12.79
C CYS A 22 -0.11 4.73 -11.88
N VAL A 23 -1.41 4.99 -11.99
CA VAL A 23 -2.13 5.84 -11.03
C VAL A 23 -2.63 4.95 -9.89
N CYS A 24 -1.96 4.94 -8.74
CA CYS A 24 -2.45 4.18 -7.58
C CYS A 24 -3.36 5.07 -6.72
N SER A 25 -4.53 4.55 -6.39
CA SER A 25 -5.53 5.17 -5.51
C SER A 25 -5.56 4.48 -4.14
N SER A 26 -6.35 5.00 -3.20
CA SER A 26 -6.69 4.23 -1.99
C SER A 26 -7.54 3.02 -2.35
N GLY A 27 -7.50 1.96 -1.53
CA GLY A 27 -8.25 0.71 -1.80
C GLY A 27 -9.77 0.84 -1.69
N THR A 28 -10.29 1.96 -1.20
CA THR A 28 -11.74 2.21 -1.05
C THR A 28 -12.36 2.97 -2.21
N GLU A 29 -11.55 3.63 -3.04
CA GLU A 29 -12.02 4.40 -4.19
C GLU A 29 -12.54 3.50 -5.31
N ASP A 30 -13.54 3.97 -6.05
CA ASP A 30 -14.15 3.19 -7.14
C ASP A 30 -13.16 2.93 -8.28
N ILE A 31 -12.26 3.88 -8.58
CA ILE A 31 -11.18 3.67 -9.54
C ILE A 31 -10.22 2.54 -9.11
N ALA A 32 -10.07 2.28 -7.81
CA ALA A 32 -9.28 1.15 -7.31
C ALA A 32 -9.99 -0.18 -7.60
N LYS A 33 -11.30 -0.22 -7.31
CA LYS A 33 -12.14 -1.40 -7.54
C LYS A 33 -12.22 -1.76 -9.02
N GLU A 34 -12.31 -0.76 -9.89
CA GLU A 34 -12.26 -0.97 -11.33
C GLU A 34 -10.90 -1.55 -11.73
N LYS A 35 -9.80 -0.91 -11.30
CA LYS A 35 -8.43 -1.32 -11.65
C LYS A 35 -8.11 -2.76 -11.28
N VAL A 36 -8.50 -3.23 -10.09
CA VAL A 36 -8.18 -4.62 -9.67
C VAL A 36 -8.92 -5.69 -10.49
N ASN A 37 -9.99 -5.32 -11.19
CA ASN A 37 -10.76 -6.22 -12.07
C ASN A 37 -10.30 -6.15 -13.54
N THR A 38 -9.25 -5.39 -13.83
CA THR A 38 -8.69 -5.20 -15.16
C THR A 38 -7.25 -5.69 -15.19
N GLU A 39 -6.68 -5.89 -16.38
CA GLU A 39 -5.22 -6.09 -16.54
C GLU A 39 -4.41 -4.79 -16.30
N TRP A 40 -5.04 -3.77 -15.74
CA TRP A 40 -4.57 -2.40 -15.69
C TRP A 40 -3.69 -2.15 -14.46
N GLY A 41 -2.39 -2.26 -14.71
CA GLY A 41 -1.31 -1.75 -13.88
C GLY A 41 -0.10 -1.72 -14.80
N GLY A 42 0.50 -0.54 -15.01
CA GLY A 42 1.48 -0.32 -16.08
C GLY A 42 2.35 -1.53 -16.43
N LYS A 43 2.27 -1.96 -17.69
CA LYS A 43 2.88 -3.18 -18.24
C LYS A 43 2.40 -4.52 -17.64
N GLY A 44 1.14 -4.62 -17.23
CA GLY A 44 0.53 -5.88 -16.77
C GLY A 44 0.95 -6.33 -15.37
N VAL A 45 1.51 -5.43 -14.55
CA VAL A 45 1.88 -5.75 -13.16
C VAL A 45 0.77 -5.22 -12.25
N LEU A 46 -0.11 -6.11 -11.81
CA LEU A 46 -1.10 -5.83 -10.79
C LEU A 46 -0.37 -5.45 -9.48
N CYS A 47 -0.70 -4.29 -8.91
CA CYS A 47 -0.20 -3.91 -7.59
C CYS A 47 -0.83 -4.83 -6.54
N LEU A 48 -0.04 -5.77 -6.01
CA LEU A 48 -0.49 -6.74 -5.00
C LEU A 48 -1.05 -6.07 -3.73
N VAL A 49 -0.49 -4.91 -3.36
CA VAL A 49 -0.98 -4.13 -2.22
C VAL A 49 -2.35 -3.51 -2.50
N LEU A 50 -2.58 -3.02 -3.73
CA LEU A 50 -3.87 -2.44 -4.11
C LEU A 50 -4.96 -3.51 -4.16
N ASP A 51 -4.69 -4.65 -4.81
CA ASP A 51 -5.62 -5.80 -4.84
C ASP A 51 -5.98 -6.25 -3.42
N CYS A 52 -4.98 -6.41 -2.55
CA CYS A 52 -5.22 -6.80 -1.16
C CYS A 52 -6.01 -5.75 -0.38
N ALA A 53 -5.75 -4.46 -0.59
CA ALA A 53 -6.48 -3.38 0.08
C ALA A 53 -7.95 -3.31 -0.37
N VAL A 54 -8.21 -3.43 -1.68
CA VAL A 54 -9.57 -3.49 -2.24
C VAL A 54 -10.33 -4.69 -1.70
N ARG A 55 -9.73 -5.89 -1.74
CA ARG A 55 -10.37 -7.13 -1.24
C ARG A 55 -10.66 -7.07 0.26
N ARG A 56 -9.86 -6.33 1.03
CA ARG A 56 -10.07 -6.12 2.47
C ARG A 56 -10.95 -4.91 2.80
N GLY A 57 -11.33 -4.11 1.80
CA GLY A 57 -12.14 -2.91 2.00
C GLY A 57 -11.44 -1.81 2.81
N ILE A 58 -10.12 -1.67 2.69
CA ILE A 58 -9.34 -0.66 3.44
C ILE A 58 -8.72 0.37 2.50
N ALA A 59 -8.56 1.61 2.97
CA ALA A 59 -8.04 2.71 2.15
C ALA A 59 -6.52 2.63 2.00
N HIS A 60 -5.79 2.60 3.11
CA HIS A 60 -4.33 2.57 3.15
C HIS A 60 -3.82 1.47 4.08
N CYS A 61 -3.08 0.51 3.54
CA CYS A 61 -2.60 -0.65 4.28
C CYS A 61 -1.77 -0.27 5.51
N MET A 62 -0.85 0.70 5.39
CA MET A 62 0.01 1.12 6.50
C MET A 62 -0.75 1.72 7.70
N ARG A 63 -1.94 2.28 7.47
CA ARG A 63 -2.75 2.95 8.49
C ARG A 63 -3.89 2.06 8.99
N ASP A 64 -4.58 1.41 8.06
CA ASP A 64 -5.89 0.81 8.30
C ASP A 64 -5.82 -0.72 8.45
N CYS A 65 -4.73 -1.36 8.02
CA CYS A 65 -4.53 -2.80 8.21
C CYS A 65 -3.96 -3.06 9.61
N ASN A 66 -4.75 -3.69 10.47
CA ASN A 66 -4.35 -4.12 11.82
C ASN A 66 -3.18 -5.12 11.84
N GLU A 67 -2.95 -5.82 10.72
CA GLU A 67 -1.85 -6.77 10.56
C GLU A 67 -0.58 -6.12 10.00
N PHE A 68 -0.60 -4.83 9.64
CA PHE A 68 0.58 -4.19 9.04
C PHE A 68 1.73 -4.04 10.07
N PRO A 69 2.97 -4.38 9.69
CA PRO A 69 3.40 -5.05 8.46
C PRO A 69 3.08 -6.55 8.47
N CYS A 70 2.30 -7.01 7.49
CA CYS A 70 1.83 -8.40 7.46
C CYS A 70 2.76 -9.30 6.62
N GLN A 71 2.61 -10.62 6.76
CA GLN A 71 3.47 -11.61 6.10
C GLN A 71 3.59 -11.42 4.58
N LYS A 72 2.52 -10.97 3.91
CA LYS A 72 2.50 -10.70 2.47
C LYS A 72 3.57 -9.70 2.02
N TYR A 73 3.90 -8.69 2.82
CA TYR A 73 4.97 -7.74 2.45
C TYR A 73 6.35 -8.40 2.41
N TYR A 74 6.58 -9.40 3.26
CA TYR A 74 7.83 -10.16 3.27
C TYR A 74 7.91 -11.15 2.10
N GLU A 75 6.77 -11.72 1.71
CA GLU A 75 6.66 -12.63 0.56
C GLU A 75 6.81 -11.89 -0.77
N TRP A 76 6.14 -10.75 -0.93
CA TRP A 76 6.16 -9.96 -2.16
C TRP A 76 7.44 -9.15 -2.34
N GLN A 77 8.16 -8.87 -1.24
CA GLN A 77 9.33 -8.00 -1.21
C GLN A 77 9.06 -6.62 -1.85
N PHE A 78 7.83 -6.14 -1.73
CA PHE A 78 7.31 -4.94 -2.39
C PHE A 78 6.23 -4.26 -1.54
N PRO A 79 6.11 -2.92 -1.57
CA PRO A 79 7.07 -1.94 -2.09
C PRO A 79 8.17 -1.58 -1.08
N TYR A 80 8.11 -2.09 0.15
CA TYR A 80 9.04 -1.74 1.21
C TYR A 80 10.09 -2.84 1.44
N GLY A 81 11.31 -2.41 1.71
CA GLY A 81 12.39 -3.31 2.11
C GLY A 81 12.18 -3.90 3.51
N LYS A 82 12.80 -5.06 3.73
CA LYS A 82 12.70 -5.83 4.99
C LYS A 82 12.99 -4.98 6.24
N ASP A 83 14.04 -4.16 6.21
CA ASP A 83 14.45 -3.37 7.37
C ASP A 83 13.41 -2.30 7.75
N TYR A 84 12.75 -1.71 6.76
CA TYR A 84 11.64 -0.78 6.99
C TYR A 84 10.44 -1.47 7.64
N LEU A 85 10.10 -2.68 7.19
CA LEU A 85 9.03 -3.48 7.76
C LEU A 85 9.36 -3.89 9.20
N GLU A 86 10.58 -4.35 9.47
CA GLU A 86 11.01 -4.72 10.82
C GLU A 86 10.99 -3.52 11.78
N MET A 87 11.38 -2.33 11.32
CA MET A 87 11.27 -1.09 12.11
C MET A 87 9.82 -0.82 12.53
N HIS A 88 8.85 -0.92 11.60
CA HIS A 88 7.42 -0.76 11.92
C HIS A 88 6.93 -1.83 12.90
N LYS A 89 7.30 -3.09 12.66
CA LYS A 89 6.94 -4.23 13.52
C LYS A 89 7.43 -4.07 14.96
N GLN A 90 8.65 -3.53 15.14
CA GLN A 90 9.21 -3.25 16.46
C GLN A 90 8.47 -2.10 17.15
N ARG A 91 8.16 -1.02 16.42
CA ARG A 91 7.47 0.17 16.98
C ARG A 91 6.00 -0.10 17.31
N ASN A 92 5.33 -0.99 16.58
CA ASN A 92 3.96 -1.41 16.90
C ASN A 92 3.84 -2.17 18.23
N LYS A 93 4.95 -2.74 18.74
CA LYS A 93 5.01 -3.38 20.07
C LYS A 93 5.27 -2.41 21.21
N GLN A 94 5.72 -1.19 20.90
CA GLN A 94 5.94 -0.16 21.89
C GLN A 94 4.57 0.47 22.17
N GLU A 95 4.04 0.26 23.38
CA GLU A 95 2.80 0.91 23.81
C GLU A 95 2.90 2.41 23.53
N LYS A 96 1.80 3.01 23.04
CA LYS A 96 1.75 4.46 22.81
C LYS A 96 2.16 5.13 24.14
N PRO A 97 3.24 5.93 24.19
CA PRO A 97 3.44 6.77 25.36
C PRO A 97 2.18 7.60 25.51
N ASN A 98 1.62 7.65 26.72
CA ASN A 98 0.47 8.50 27.05
C ASN A 98 0.77 9.88 26.48
N ARG A 99 0.09 10.22 25.38
CA ARG A 99 0.21 11.53 24.75
C ARG A 99 -0.64 12.45 25.62
N PRO A 100 -0.07 13.50 26.23
CA PRO A 100 -0.86 14.50 26.96
C PRO A 100 -1.83 15.22 26.02
#